data_AF-A0A7Y8PNT6-F1
#
_entry.id   AF-A0A7Y8PNT6-F1
#
_cell.length_a   1.000
_cell.length_b   1.000
_cell.length_c   1.000
_cell.angle_alpha   90.00
_cell.angle_beta   90.00
_cell.angle_gamma   90.00
#
_symmetry.space_group_name_H-M   'P 1'
#
loop_
_entity.id
_entity.type
_entity.pdbx_description
1 polymer ?
#
loop_
_entity_poly.entity_id
_entity_poly.type
_entity_poly.pdbx_seq_one_letter_code
_entity_poly.pdbx_strand_id
1 'polypeptide(L)' 'MKISSLIALTAAILMTGCASKVTTYDSSGRMIGSCQAERGFVIGGGAHCEGRANQEGRSVR' A
#
# COMPACT_ATOMS: atom_id res chain seq x y z
N MET A 1 -12.87 1.69 -35.21
CA MET A 1 -12.41 2.68 -34.20
C MET A 1 -12.99 2.48 -32.78
N LYS A 2 -13.87 1.50 -32.50
CA LYS A 2 -14.52 1.38 -31.18
C LYS A 2 -13.78 0.48 -30.16
N ILE A 3 -13.08 -0.56 -30.64
CA ILE A 3 -12.44 -1.57 -29.77
C ILE A 3 -11.11 -1.06 -29.18
N SER A 4 -10.34 -0.30 -29.96
CA SER A 4 -9.05 0.24 -29.53
C SER A 4 -9.18 1.19 -28.33
N SER A 5 -10.27 1.97 -28.28
CA SER A 5 -10.54 2.87 -27.14
C SER A 5 -10.92 2.10 -25.88
N LEU A 6 -11.63 0.97 -26.00
CA LEU A 6 -11.94 0.11 -24.86
C LEU A 6 -10.66 -0.50 -24.26
N ILE A 7 -9.76 -0.98 -25.12
CA ILE A 7 -8.48 -1.56 -24.69
C ILE A 7 -7.60 -0.50 -24.03
N ALA A 8 -7.57 0.71 -24.57
CA ALA A 8 -6.83 1.81 -23.94
C ALA A 8 -7.39 2.18 -22.56
N LEU A 9 -8.71 2.16 -22.40
CA LEU A 9 -9.36 2.48 -21.13
C LEU A 9 -9.12 1.40 -20.07
N THR A 10 -9.21 0.12 -20.43
CA THR A 10 -8.91 -0.98 -19.52
C THR A 10 -7.44 -1.03 -19.12
N ALA A 11 -6.53 -0.76 -20.07
CA ALA A 11 -5.11 -0.64 -19.77
C ALA A 11 -4.81 0.51 -18.81
N ALA A 12 -5.46 1.67 -18.99
CA ALA A 12 -5.29 2.82 -18.08
C ALA A 12 -5.78 2.53 -16.65
N ILE A 13 -6.87 1.77 -16.50
CA ILE A 13 -7.41 1.37 -15.19
C ILE A 13 -6.52 0.32 -14.52
N LEU A 14 -6.00 -0.65 -15.27
CA LEU A 14 -5.15 -1.72 -14.71
C LEU A 14 -3.77 -1.23 -14.26
N MET A 15 -3.32 -0.07 -14.74
CA MET A 15 -2.06 0.54 -14.32
C MET A 15 -2.14 1.24 -12.94
N THR A 16 -3.29 1.23 -12.26
CA THR A 16 -3.39 1.69 -10.86
C THR A 16 -2.89 0.59 -9.91
N GLY A 17 -1.60 0.30 -9.97
CA GLY A 17 -0.90 -0.57 -9.02
C GLY A 17 -0.49 0.20 -7.78
N CYS A 18 -0.37 -0.49 -6.64
CA CYS A 18 0.25 0.04 -5.43
C CYS A 18 1.57 0.75 -5.76
N ALA A 19 1.67 2.03 -5.42
CA ALA A 19 2.84 2.84 -5.75
C ALA A 19 4.03 2.51 -4.86
N SER A 20 3.77 2.22 -3.59
CA SER A 20 4.80 1.78 -2.64
C SER A 20 4.17 1.08 -1.45
N LYS A 21 4.81 0.02 -0.95
CA LYS A 21 4.46 -0.61 0.33
C LYS A 21 5.70 -0.62 1.22
N VAL A 22 5.56 -0.12 2.44
CA VAL A 22 6.59 -0.20 3.49
C VAL A 22 6.04 -1.11 4.58
N THR A 23 6.82 -2.12 4.97
CA THR A 23 6.46 -3.01 6.06
C THR A 23 7.56 -2.98 7.11
N THR A 24 7.18 -2.70 8.34
CA THR A 24 8.08 -2.58 9.48
C THR A 24 8.05 -3.88 10.27
N TYR A 25 9.23 -4.39 10.58
CA TYR A 25 9.42 -5.59 11.37
C TYR A 25 10.19 -5.27 12.65
N ASP A 26 9.98 -6.04 13.70
CA ASP A 26 10.82 -6.00 14.90
C ASP A 26 12.12 -6.82 14.75
N SER A 27 12.93 -6.85 15.81
CA SER A 27 14.19 -7.60 15.86
C SER A 27 14.04 -9.11 15.77
N SER A 28 12.84 -9.65 16.03
CA SER A 28 12.52 -11.07 15.88
C SER A 28 11.98 -11.41 14.48
N GLY A 29 11.80 -10.40 13.62
CA GLY A 29 11.27 -10.56 12.27
C GLY A 29 9.73 -10.59 12.21
N ARG A 30 9.01 -10.18 13.26
CA ARG A 30 7.54 -10.09 13.23
C ARG A 30 7.09 -8.76 12.65
N MET A 31 6.04 -8.79 11.83
CA MET A 31 5.45 -7.58 11.24
C MET A 31 4.70 -6.78 12.32
N ILE A 32 5.08 -5.52 12.51
CA ILE A 32 4.49 -4.62 13.52
C ILE A 32 3.69 -3.48 12.89
N GLY A 33 3.90 -3.21 11.62
CA GLY A 33 3.12 -2.25 10.86
C GLY A 33 3.39 -2.32 9.37
N SER A 34 2.44 -1.80 8.60
CA SER A 34 2.50 -1.73 7.15
C SER A 34 1.85 -0.43 6.72
N CYS A 35 2.47 0.27 5.77
CA CYS A 35 1.80 1.36 5.08
C CYS A 35 1.90 1.16 3.57
N GLN A 36 0.77 1.33 2.89
CA GLN A 36 0.60 1.09 1.47
C GLN A 36 0.09 2.37 0.83
N ALA A 37 0.88 2.91 -0.09
CA ALA A 37 0.50 4.05 -0.90
C ALA A 37 -0.21 3.55 -2.16
N GLU A 38 -1.46 3.95 -2.33
CA GLU A 38 -2.24 3.71 -3.51
C GLU A 38 -2.21 4.96 -4.38
N ARG A 39 -1.81 4.82 -5.65
CA ARG A 39 -1.97 5.87 -6.66
C ARG A 39 -3.11 5.47 -7.59
N GLY A 40 -4.29 6.04 -7.35
CA GLY A 40 -5.38 5.99 -8.30
C GLY A 40 -5.21 7.05 -9.38
N PHE A 41 -5.42 6.68 -10.65
CA PHE A 41 -5.42 7.61 -11.79
C PHE A 41 -6.63 8.58 -11.74
N VAL A 42 -7.70 8.20 -11.04
CA VAL A 42 -9.00 8.91 -11.03
C VAL A 42 -9.42 9.41 -9.64
N ILE A 43 -9.02 8.71 -8.57
CA ILE A 43 -9.35 9.04 -7.19
C ILE A 43 -8.00 9.32 -6.54
N GLY A 44 -7.76 10.58 -6.14
CA GLY A 44 -6.44 11.07 -5.72
C GLY A 44 -5.69 10.12 -4.77
N GLY A 45 -4.37 10.08 -4.91
CA GLY A 45 -3.53 9.11 -4.19
C GLY A 45 -3.75 9.12 -2.68
N GLY A 46 -3.83 7.94 -2.09
CA GLY A 46 -4.07 7.71 -0.66
C GLY A 46 -2.98 6.84 -0.05
N ALA A 47 -2.87 6.87 1.28
CA ALA A 47 -2.03 5.95 2.03
C ALA A 47 -2.89 5.22 3.05
N HIS A 48 -2.86 3.89 3.02
CA HIS A 48 -3.47 3.05 4.03
C HIS A 48 -2.36 2.53 4.95
N CYS A 49 -2.36 2.95 6.20
CA CYS A 49 -1.41 2.46 7.20
C CYS A 49 -2.15 1.66 8.28
N GLU A 50 -1.58 0.50 8.62
CA GLU A 50 -1.99 -0.34 9.74
C GLU A 50 -0.78 -0.65 10.62
N GLY A 51 -0.97 -0.77 11.92
CA GLY A 51 0.14 -1.06 12.83
C GLY A 51 -0.30 -1.31 14.26
N ARG A 52 0.56 -1.98 15.02
CA ARG A 52 0.38 -2.28 16.44
C ARG A 52 1.65 -1.91 17.17
N ALA A 53 1.52 -1.41 18.40
CA ALA A 53 2.67 -1.18 19.25
C ALA A 53 3.33 -2.52 19.61
N ASN A 54 4.60 -2.70 19.25
CA ASN A 54 5.38 -3.81 19.79
C ASN A 54 5.77 -3.48 21.23
N GLN A 55 5.21 -4.20 22.19
CA GLN A 55 5.44 -4.00 23.63
C GLN A 55 6.70 -4.72 24.13
N GLU A 56 7.44 -5.45 23.27
CA GLU A 56 8.67 -6.17 23.67
C GLU A 56 9.75 -5.24 24.26
N GLY A 57 9.72 -3.93 23.96
CA GLY A 57 10.61 -2.92 24.55
C GLY A 57 10.09 -2.26 25.84
N ARG A 58 8.85 -2.53 26.28
CA ARG A 58 8.30 -1.99 27.53
C ARG A 58 8.82 -2.80 28.71
N SER A 59 10.12 -2.71 28.96
CA SER A 59 10.67 -3.07 30.26
C SER A 59 10.03 -2.12 31.28
N VAL A 60 9.15 -2.67 32.12
CA VAL A 60 8.68 -2.02 33.34
C VAL A 60 9.92 -1.89 34.22
N ARG A 61 10.58 -0.73 34.15
CA ARG A 61 11.47 -0.25 35.21
C ARG A 61 10.63 0.53 36.20
#